data_AF-A0A6A0A236-F1
#
_entry.id   AF-A0A6A0A236-F1
#
_cell.length_a   1.000
_cell.length_b   1.000
_cell.length_c   1.000
_cell.angle_alpha   90.00
_cell.angle_beta   90.00
_cell.angle_gamma   90.00
#
_symmetry.space_group_name_H-M   'P 1'
#
loop_
_entity.id
_entity.type
_entity.pdbx_description
1 polymer ?
#
loop_
_entity_poly.entity_id
_entity_poly.type
_entity_poly.pdbx_seq_one_letter_code
_entity_poly.pdbx_strand_id
1 'polypeptide(L)'
;MKKKPKKGAKPDAKPQIKTEKVDSFFNFFSPPELPDDDEEIDEEVMDELQATIEADYEVGAVIREKLIPNAVDWFTGEAMDEEDAFGMEDYDEEDE
;
A
#
# COMPACT_ATOMS: atom_id res chain seq x y z
N MET A 1 -20.30 7.99 9.80
CA MET A 1 -21.48 8.70 10.36
C MET A 1 -22.77 7.92 10.06
N LYS A 2 -23.48 7.37 11.06
CA LYS A 2 -24.75 6.66 10.83
C LYS A 2 -25.90 7.65 10.67
N LYS A 3 -26.56 7.70 9.51
CA LYS A 3 -27.76 8.53 9.31
C LYS A 3 -28.94 7.93 10.08
N LYS A 4 -29.66 8.78 10.82
CA LYS A 4 -30.86 8.40 11.57
C LYS A 4 -32.03 8.09 10.61
N PRO A 5 -32.86 7.08 10.91
CA PRO A 5 -34.01 6.72 10.08
C PRO A 5 -35.09 7.81 10.11
N LYS A 6 -35.71 8.09 8.96
CA LYS A 6 -36.84 9.04 8.83
C LYS A 6 -38.08 8.49 9.56
N LYS A 7 -38.75 9.38 10.31
CA LYS A 7 -39.98 9.11 11.06
C LYS A 7 -41.09 8.68 10.08
N GLY A 8 -41.43 7.39 10.07
CA GLY A 8 -42.45 6.79 9.19
C GLY A 8 -42.07 5.48 8.50
N ALA A 9 -40.83 4.98 8.65
CA ALA A 9 -40.42 3.70 8.08
C ALA A 9 -41.01 2.50 8.86
N LYS A 10 -41.51 1.50 8.14
CA LYS A 10 -42.03 0.22 8.68
C LYS A 10 -41.02 -0.41 9.65
N PRO A 11 -41.48 -1.08 10.73
CA PRO A 11 -40.61 -1.57 11.82
C PRO A 11 -39.53 -2.58 11.38
N ASP A 12 -39.63 -3.16 10.18
CA ASP A 12 -38.72 -4.20 9.66
C ASP A 12 -37.77 -3.72 8.55
N ALA A 13 -37.61 -2.41 8.36
CA ALA A 13 -36.69 -1.89 7.35
C ALA A 13 -35.23 -2.16 7.76
N LYS A 14 -34.64 -3.22 7.18
CA LYS A 14 -33.21 -3.55 7.35
C LYS A 14 -32.35 -2.30 7.11
N PRO A 15 -31.38 -1.98 7.98
CA PRO A 15 -30.51 -0.84 7.76
C PRO A 15 -29.78 -1.00 6.43
N GLN A 16 -29.91 -0.01 5.54
CA GLN A 16 -29.17 0.01 4.28
C GLN A 16 -27.72 0.37 4.58
N ILE A 17 -26.81 -0.59 4.41
CA ILE A 17 -25.37 -0.40 4.49
C ILE A 17 -24.89 -0.07 3.08
N LYS A 18 -24.25 1.10 2.92
CA LYS A 18 -23.55 1.46 1.69
C LYS A 18 -22.07 1.13 1.89
N THR A 19 -21.54 0.28 1.03
CA THR A 19 -20.10 0.04 0.92
C THR A 19 -19.54 0.96 -0.16
N GLU A 20 -18.37 1.53 0.10
CA GLU A 20 -17.62 2.36 -0.85
C GLU A 20 -16.17 1.88 -0.86
N LYS A 21 -15.54 1.91 -2.04
CA LYS A 21 -14.11 1.63 -2.15
C LYS A 21 -13.36 2.77 -1.47
N VAL A 22 -12.42 2.41 -0.60
CA VAL A 22 -11.62 3.36 0.16
C VAL A 22 -10.16 2.97 0.03
N ASP A 23 -9.29 3.96 0.16
CA ASP A 23 -7.86 3.70 0.23
C ASP A 23 -7.55 2.99 1.54
N SER A 24 -6.97 1.81 1.42
CA SER A 24 -6.67 0.94 2.55
C SER A 24 -5.42 0.15 2.26
N PHE A 25 -4.57 -0.02 3.26
CA PHE A 25 -3.43 -0.94 3.20
C PHE A 25 -3.88 -2.35 2.76
N PHE A 26 -5.08 -2.79 3.16
CA PHE A 26 -5.59 -4.11 2.83
C PHE A 26 -5.93 -4.29 1.34
N ASN A 27 -5.95 -3.22 0.54
CA ASN A 27 -6.02 -3.34 -0.92
C ASN A 27 -4.81 -4.10 -1.49
N PHE A 28 -3.67 -4.11 -0.78
CA PHE A 28 -2.48 -4.93 -1.11
C PHE A 28 -2.79 -6.43 -1.22
N PHE A 29 -3.77 -6.95 -0.47
CA PHE A 29 -4.19 -8.35 -0.58
C PHE A 29 -5.21 -8.59 -1.70
N SER A 30 -5.51 -7.55 -2.49
CA SER A 30 -6.34 -7.58 -3.68
C SER A 30 -5.57 -6.91 -4.82
N PRO A 31 -4.43 -7.51 -5.23
CA PRO A 31 -3.55 -6.92 -6.21
C PRO A 31 -4.27 -6.72 -7.55
N PRO A 32 -3.81 -5.79 -8.40
CA PRO A 32 -4.38 -5.59 -9.72
C PRO A 32 -4.31 -6.88 -10.55
N GLU A 33 -5.38 -7.19 -11.28
CA GLU A 33 -5.41 -8.35 -12.17
C GLU A 33 -4.66 -8.01 -13.47
N LEU A 34 -3.87 -8.98 -13.95
CA LEU A 34 -3.25 -8.88 -15.27
C LEU A 34 -4.33 -9.14 -16.33
N PRO A 35 -4.37 -8.33 -17.39
CA PRO A 35 -5.28 -8.59 -18.49
C PRO A 35 -4.87 -9.85 -19.25
N ASP A 36 -5.84 -10.54 -19.84
CA ASP A 36 -5.58 -11.70 -20.69
C ASP A 36 -4.92 -11.25 -22.01
N ASP A 37 -4.08 -12.10 -22.61
CA ASP A 37 -3.33 -11.78 -23.85
C ASP A 37 -4.25 -11.40 -25.05
N ASP A 38 -5.53 -11.74 -24.99
CA ASP A 38 -6.53 -11.47 -26.03
C ASP A 38 -7.39 -10.20 -25.75
N GLU A 39 -7.20 -9.53 -24.61
CA GLU A 39 -7.93 -8.32 -24.25
C GLU A 39 -7.24 -7.06 -24.78
N GLU A 40 -7.86 -6.41 -25.76
CA GLU A 40 -7.40 -5.13 -26.30
C GLU A 40 -7.79 -4.01 -25.33
N ILE A 41 -6.81 -3.54 -24.56
CA ILE A 41 -6.95 -2.47 -23.56
C ILE A 41 -6.33 -1.20 -24.11
N ASP A 42 -6.95 -0.06 -23.79
CA ASP A 42 -6.41 1.24 -24.15
C ASP A 42 -5.02 1.46 -23.52
N GLU A 43 -4.11 2.06 -24.28
CA GLU A 43 -2.71 2.30 -23.87
C GLU A 43 -2.63 3.10 -22.56
N GLU A 44 -3.51 4.09 -22.36
CA GLU A 44 -3.56 4.90 -21.13
C GLU A 44 -3.96 4.04 -19.92
N VAL A 45 -4.89 3.11 -20.10
CA VAL A 45 -5.35 2.20 -19.03
C VAL A 45 -4.28 1.16 -18.71
N MET A 46 -3.54 0.70 -19.72
CA MET A 46 -2.44 -0.24 -19.56
C MET A 46 -1.28 0.39 -18.76
N ASP A 47 -0.94 1.65 -19.06
CA ASP A 47 0.09 2.40 -18.34
C ASP A 47 -0.29 2.59 -16.86
N GLU A 48 -1.54 2.97 -16.56
CA GLU A 48 -2.02 3.11 -15.18
C GLU A 48 -1.99 1.78 -14.41
N LEU A 49 -2.36 0.68 -15.08
CA LEU A 49 -2.33 -0.66 -14.50
C LEU A 49 -0.90 -1.08 -14.18
N GLN A 50 0.03 -0.86 -15.12
CA GLN A 50 1.44 -1.16 -14.92
C GLN A 50 2.02 -0.38 -13.74
N ALA A 51 1.75 0.94 -13.65
CA ALA A 51 2.20 1.76 -12.54
C ALA A 51 1.67 1.25 -11.19
N THR A 52 0.41 0.78 -11.15
CA THR A 52 -0.18 0.22 -9.93
C THR A 52 0.47 -1.12 -9.54
N ILE A 53 0.76 -1.99 -10.51
CA ILE A 53 1.44 -3.27 -10.27
C ILE A 53 2.87 -3.06 -9.78
N GLU A 54 3.60 -2.11 -10.38
CA GLU A 54 4.96 -1.77 -9.96
C GLU A 54 4.99 -1.28 -8.51
N ALA A 55 4.06 -0.39 -8.14
CA ALA A 55 3.93 0.08 -6.76
C ALA A 55 3.59 -1.06 -5.77
N ASP A 56 2.70 -1.99 -6.14
CA ASP A 56 2.36 -3.15 -5.31
C ASP A 56 3.59 -4.07 -5.10
N TYR A 57 4.35 -4.30 -6.18
CA TYR A 57 5.60 -5.06 -6.12
C TYR A 57 6.65 -4.39 -5.22
N GLU A 58 6.84 -3.07 -5.34
CA GLU A 58 7.78 -2.32 -4.51
C GLU A 58 7.43 -2.44 -3.02
N VAL A 59 6.16 -2.28 -2.66
CA VAL A 59 5.69 -2.48 -1.28
C VAL A 59 5.98 -3.90 -0.81
N GLY A 60 5.68 -4.91 -1.63
CA GLY A 60 5.96 -6.30 -1.31
C GLY A 60 7.45 -6.59 -1.11
N ALA A 61 8.31 -6.01 -1.96
CA ALA A 61 9.76 -6.12 -1.86
C ALA A 61 10.28 -5.47 -0.59
N VAL A 62 9.85 -4.26 -0.24
CA VAL A 62 10.22 -3.59 1.02
C VAL A 62 9.82 -4.42 2.23
N ILE A 63 8.59 -4.96 2.24
CA ILE A 63 8.13 -5.81 3.34
C ILE A 63 9.02 -7.05 3.47
N ARG A 64 9.31 -7.73 2.36
CA ARG A 64 10.11 -8.95 2.30
C ARG A 64 11.57 -8.73 2.69
N GLU A 65 12.18 -7.67 2.19
CA GLU A 65 13.64 -7.50 2.17
C GLU A 65 14.14 -6.56 3.26
N LYS A 66 13.33 -5.57 3.65
CA LYS A 66 13.69 -4.59 4.69
C LYS A 66 12.90 -4.81 5.98
N LEU A 67 11.58 -4.86 5.91
CA LEU A 67 10.72 -4.84 7.10
C LEU A 67 10.78 -6.15 7.90
N ILE A 68 10.56 -7.31 7.25
CA ILE A 68 10.51 -8.60 7.94
C ILE A 68 11.86 -8.97 8.58
N PRO A 69 13.01 -8.84 7.90
CA PRO A 69 14.31 -9.20 8.48
C PRO A 69 14.69 -8.32 9.68
N ASN A 70 14.39 -7.02 9.60
CA ASN A 70 14.81 -6.02 10.59
C ASN A 70 13.62 -5.47 11.37
N ALA A 71 12.60 -6.29 11.63
CA ALA A 71 11.31 -5.84 12.17
C ALA A 71 11.43 -5.13 13.54
N VAL A 72 12.43 -5.51 14.34
CA VAL A 72 12.72 -4.86 15.62
C VAL A 72 13.25 -3.45 15.39
N ASP A 73 14.21 -3.29 14.47
CA ASP A 73 14.85 -2.00 14.16
C ASP A 73 13.85 -1.03 13.51
N TRP A 74 12.93 -1.54 12.67
CA TRP A 74 11.81 -0.74 12.15
C TRP A 74 10.77 -0.38 13.22
N PHE A 75 10.62 -1.20 14.26
CA PHE A 75 9.73 -0.91 15.40
C PHE A 75 10.36 0.09 16.37
N THR A 76 11.67 -0.01 16.63
CA THR A 76 12.43 0.92 17.49
C THR A 76 12.74 2.24 16.78
N GLY A 77 12.77 2.23 15.44
CA GLY A 77 13.07 3.39 14.59
C GLY A 77 14.52 3.45 14.12
N GLU A 78 15.39 2.56 14.61
CA GLU A 78 16.82 2.52 14.31
C GLU A 78 17.09 2.29 12.80
N ALA A 79 16.24 1.50 12.12
CA ALA A 79 16.35 1.28 10.68
C ALA A 79 16.09 2.55 9.84
N MET A 80 15.39 3.55 10.38
CA MET A 80 15.15 4.83 9.69
C MET A 80 16.36 5.75 9.78
N ASP A 81 17.12 5.65 10.87
CA ASP A 81 18.35 6.42 11.09
C ASP A 81 19.51 5.87 10.23
N GLU A 82 19.54 4.56 9.96
CA GLU A 82 20.53 3.95 9.05
C GLU A 82 20.43 4.50 7.62
N GLU A 83 19.21 4.71 7.10
CA GLU A 83 19.00 5.26 5.74
C GLU A 83 19.47 6.72 5.61
N ASP A 84 19.55 7.47 6.72
CA ASP A 84 20.16 8.82 6.81
C ASP A 84 21.67 8.76 7.13
N ALA A 85 22.14 7.73 7.85
CA ALA A 85 23.53 7.54 8.23
C ALA A 85 24.42 7.04 7.07
N PHE A 86 23.87 6.30 6.09
CA PHE A 86 24.60 5.94 4.85
C PHE A 86 24.99 7.15 3.98
N GLY A 87 24.57 8.37 4.33
CA GLY A 87 25.03 9.63 3.73
C GLY A 87 26.24 10.29 4.43
N MET A 88 26.77 9.72 5.52
CA MET A 88 27.82 10.31 6.36
C MET A 88 29.03 9.39 6.63
N GLU A 89 29.23 8.34 5.83
CA GLU A 89 30.45 7.51 5.87
C GLU A 89 31.29 7.63 4.58
N ASP A 90 31.66 8.85 4.18
CA ASP A 90 32.81 9.05 3.28
C ASP A 90 33.77 10.06 3.91
N TYR A 91 35.05 9.64 4.01
CA TYR A 91 36.24 10.35 4.47
C TYR A 91 36.40 10.64 5.97
N ASP A 92 36.98 9.70 6.74
CA ASP A 92 38.24 9.99 7.48
C ASP A 92 38.85 8.70 8.08
N GLU A 93 39.82 8.08 7.39
CA GLU A 93 40.98 7.46 8.05
C GLU A 93 42.11 7.18 7.03
N GLU A 94 42.69 8.26 6.49
CA GLU A 94 44.13 8.28 6.15
C GLU A 94 44.85 8.92 7.36
N ASP A 95 45.36 8.12 8.32
CA ASP A 95 46.67 8.33 8.97
C ASP A 95 47.02 7.16 9.94
N GLU A 96 47.73 6.14 9.46
CA GLU A 96 48.94 5.52 10.06
C GLU A 96 49.52 4.38 9.20
#